data_AF-A0A953AJA6-F1
#
_entry.id   AF-A0A953AJA6-F1
#
_cell.length_a   1.000
_cell.length_b   1.000
_cell.length_c   1.000
_cell.angle_alpha   90.00
_cell.angle_beta   90.00
_cell.angle_gamma   90.00
#
_symmetry.space_group_name_H-M   'P 1'
#
loop_
_entity.id
_entity.type
_entity.pdbx_description
1 polymer ?
#
loop_
_entity_poly.entity_id
_entity_poly.type
_entity_poly.pdbx_seq_one_letter_code
_entity_poly.pdbx_strand_id
1 'polypeptide(L)'
;MPSLADTTLRLLGQEPLAGRVPTAEQLRLAEILDRAGFAYLEVSGGGCFEAAVRRGVESPWERIRALKTRVGTPLGLALRGRFLVGSRPVDADFARRFVASAAANGIDVFRLHDPLNDVSNLREAAEAIAAAERDFEAGLVYSPG
;
A
#
# COMPACT_ATOMS: atom_id res chain seq x y z
N MET A 1 8.50 20.53 -8.77
CA MET A 1 7.31 20.22 -9.60
C MET A 1 6.38 19.37 -8.76
N PRO A 2 5.05 19.56 -8.82
CA PRO A 2 4.14 18.65 -8.13
C PRO A 2 4.37 17.23 -8.65
N SER A 3 4.57 16.28 -7.75
CA SER A 3 4.80 14.88 -8.06
C SER A 3 3.48 14.10 -7.99
N LEU A 4 3.17 13.32 -9.03
CA LEU A 4 1.96 12.52 -9.10
C LEU A 4 2.23 11.09 -8.65
N ALA A 5 1.29 10.49 -7.92
CA ALA A 5 1.28 9.07 -7.60
C ALA A 5 0.19 8.37 -8.42
N ASP A 6 0.51 7.22 -9.03
CA ASP A 6 -0.48 6.39 -9.70
C ASP A 6 -1.11 5.41 -8.71
N THR A 7 -2.43 5.21 -8.78
CA THR A 7 -3.16 4.26 -7.93
C THR A 7 -3.82 3.12 -8.69
N THR A 8 -3.51 2.98 -9.99
CA THR A 8 -4.21 2.08 -10.90
C THR A 8 -4.06 0.63 -10.46
N LEU A 9 -2.85 0.20 -10.09
CA LEU A 9 -2.58 -1.18 -9.68
C LEU A 9 -3.29 -1.55 -8.37
N ARG A 10 -3.32 -0.66 -7.37
CA ARG A 10 -4.13 -0.88 -6.15
C ARG A 10 -5.62 -0.97 -6.48
N LEU A 11 -6.14 -0.16 -7.42
CA LEU A 11 -7.55 -0.19 -7.86
C LEU A 11 -7.93 -1.51 -8.55
N LEU A 12 -7.06 -2.04 -9.41
CA LEU A 12 -7.29 -3.36 -10.02
C LEU A 12 -7.24 -4.50 -9.00
N GLY A 13 -6.48 -4.32 -7.91
CA GLY A 13 -6.36 -5.29 -6.83
C GLY A 13 -7.50 -5.32 -5.82
N GLN A 14 -8.43 -4.35 -5.84
CA GLN A 14 -9.52 -4.23 -4.85
C GLN A 14 -10.90 -4.51 -5.46
N GLU A 15 -11.86 -4.92 -4.62
CA GLU A 15 -13.25 -5.11 -5.06
C GLU A 15 -13.87 -3.78 -5.56
N PRO A 16 -14.68 -3.81 -6.64
CA PRO A 16 -15.22 -4.97 -7.34
C PRO A 16 -14.34 -5.48 -8.52
N LEU A 17 -13.13 -4.95 -8.69
CA LEU A 17 -12.24 -5.25 -9.82
C LEU A 17 -11.27 -6.40 -9.54
N ALA A 18 -11.10 -6.76 -8.28
CA ALA A 18 -10.21 -7.84 -7.86
C ALA A 18 -10.48 -9.14 -8.65
N GLY A 19 -9.45 -9.64 -9.32
CA GLY A 19 -9.54 -10.86 -10.13
C GLY A 19 -10.16 -10.70 -11.52
N ARG A 20 -10.66 -9.51 -11.88
CA ARG A 20 -11.13 -9.23 -13.26
C ARG A 20 -9.97 -9.04 -14.23
N VAL A 21 -8.87 -8.47 -13.77
CA VAL A 21 -7.63 -8.32 -14.55
C VAL A 21 -6.61 -9.34 -14.05
N PRO A 22 -6.15 -10.28 -14.91
CA PRO A 22 -5.14 -11.26 -14.53
C PRO A 22 -3.87 -10.59 -14.01
N THR A 23 -3.23 -11.20 -13.02
CA THR A 23 -2.01 -10.67 -12.39
C THR A 23 -0.91 -10.44 -13.43
N ALA A 24 -0.78 -11.31 -14.43
CA ALA A 24 0.17 -11.13 -15.53
C ALA A 24 -0.04 -9.83 -16.32
N GLU A 25 -1.30 -9.42 -16.56
CA GLU A 25 -1.60 -8.16 -17.24
C GLU A 25 -1.35 -6.95 -16.32
N GLN A 26 -1.61 -7.08 -15.02
CA GLN A 26 -1.24 -6.04 -14.05
C GLN A 26 0.28 -5.82 -13.99
N LEU A 27 1.07 -6.89 -14.07
CA LEU A 27 2.54 -6.80 -14.11
C LEU A 27 3.04 -6.12 -15.40
N ARG A 28 2.44 -6.42 -16.55
CA ARG A 28 2.73 -5.70 -17.81
C ARG A 28 2.35 -4.22 -17.73
N LEU A 29 1.19 -3.91 -17.14
CA LEU A 29 0.76 -2.54 -16.92
C LEU A 29 1.75 -1.78 -16.02
N ALA A 30 2.29 -2.43 -14.99
CA ALA A 30 3.29 -1.83 -14.11
C ALA A 30 4.53 -1.36 -14.88
N GLU A 31 5.04 -2.15 -15.84
CA GLU A 31 6.17 -1.78 -16.70
C GLU A 31 5.87 -0.59 -17.62
N ILE A 32 4.59 -0.40 -18.00
CA ILE A 32 4.16 0.80 -18.74
C ILE A 32 4.16 2.01 -17.81
N LEU A 33 3.57 1.88 -16.63
CA LEU A 33 3.49 2.96 -15.62
C LEU A 33 4.87 3.39 -15.13
N ASP A 34 5.83 2.47 -15.05
CA ASP A 34 7.21 2.75 -14.64
C ASP A 34 7.90 3.80 -15.52
N ARG A 35 7.51 3.88 -16.79
CA ARG A 35 8.08 4.83 -17.75
C ARG A 35 7.37 6.19 -17.75
N ALA A 36 6.30 6.35 -16.96
CA ALA A 36 5.48 7.57 -16.95
C ALA A 36 6.01 8.67 -16.02
N GLY A 37 6.98 8.37 -15.15
CA GLY A 37 7.61 9.35 -14.26
C GLY A 37 6.77 9.73 -13.03
N PHE A 38 5.97 8.79 -12.51
CA PHE A 38 5.28 8.96 -11.23
C PHE A 38 6.27 8.99 -10.06
N ALA A 39 5.92 9.69 -8.97
CA ALA A 39 6.70 9.68 -7.73
C ALA A 39 6.73 8.29 -7.10
N TYR A 40 5.58 7.60 -7.10
CA TYR A 40 5.46 6.20 -6.70
C TYR A 40 4.21 5.57 -7.34
N LEU A 41 4.19 4.24 -7.38
CA LEU A 41 3.02 3.46 -7.77
C LEU A 41 2.36 2.90 -6.50
N GLU A 42 1.15 3.33 -6.16
CA GLU A 42 0.38 2.72 -5.06
C GLU A 42 -0.16 1.36 -5.51
N VAL A 43 0.38 0.29 -4.94
CA VAL A 43 0.16 -1.09 -5.42
C VAL A 43 -0.58 -1.99 -4.44
N SER A 44 -0.72 -1.54 -3.19
CA SER A 44 -1.34 -2.36 -2.13
C SER A 44 -1.98 -1.49 -1.04
N GLY A 45 -2.55 -2.16 -0.04
CA GLY A 45 -3.25 -1.55 1.10
C GLY A 45 -4.70 -2.05 1.24
N GLY A 46 -5.27 -1.87 2.42
CA GLY A 46 -6.68 -2.15 2.78
C GLY A 46 -7.35 -3.26 1.96
N GLY A 47 -8.39 -2.88 1.21
CA GLY A 47 -9.20 -3.79 0.40
C GLY A 47 -8.44 -4.54 -0.69
N CYS A 48 -7.31 -4.03 -1.20
CA CYS A 48 -6.47 -4.77 -2.14
C CYS A 48 -5.77 -5.96 -1.45
N PHE A 49 -5.22 -5.71 -0.26
CA PHE A 49 -4.58 -6.76 0.53
C PHE A 49 -5.60 -7.79 1.01
N GLU A 50 -6.75 -7.32 1.51
CA GLU A 50 -7.85 -8.18 1.93
C GLU A 50 -8.39 -9.04 0.79
N ALA A 51 -8.59 -8.48 -0.41
CA ALA A 51 -9.08 -9.23 -1.57
C ALA A 51 -8.10 -10.31 -2.00
N ALA A 52 -6.79 -10.05 -1.99
CA ALA A 52 -5.77 -11.06 -2.27
C ALA A 52 -5.83 -12.23 -1.27
N VAL A 53 -5.87 -11.92 0.03
CA VAL A 53 -5.97 -12.93 1.10
C VAL A 53 -7.28 -13.73 1.00
N ARG A 54 -8.43 -13.07 0.82
CA ARG A 54 -9.74 -13.75 0.75
C ARG A 54 -9.87 -14.65 -0.47
N ARG A 55 -9.38 -14.22 -1.63
CA ARG A 55 -9.43 -15.02 -2.86
C ARG A 55 -8.52 -16.24 -2.77
N GLY A 56 -7.40 -16.15 -2.05
CA GLY A 56 -6.48 -17.27 -1.82
C GLY A 56 -5.76 -17.77 -3.08
N VAL A 57 -5.91 -17.07 -4.22
CA VAL A 57 -5.27 -17.45 -5.49
C VAL A 57 -3.82 -16.97 -5.56
N GLU A 58 -3.46 -15.95 -4.77
CA GLU A 58 -2.10 -15.41 -4.72
C GLU A 58 -1.81 -14.75 -3.37
N SER A 59 -0.53 -14.73 -2.99
CA SER A 59 -0.08 -13.99 -1.81
C SER A 59 0.07 -12.50 -2.13
N PRO A 60 -0.47 -11.59 -1.29
CA PRO A 60 -0.27 -10.15 -1.47
C PRO A 60 1.21 -9.76 -1.44
N TRP A 61 2.04 -10.49 -0.70
CA TRP A 61 3.49 -10.26 -0.63
C TRP A 61 4.20 -10.69 -1.90
N GLU A 62 3.78 -11.81 -2.51
CA GLU A 62 4.33 -12.25 -3.80
C GLU A 62 4.03 -11.24 -4.91
N ARG A 63 2.82 -10.66 -4.92
CA ARG A 63 2.48 -9.58 -5.85
C ARG A 63 3.41 -8.38 -5.68
N ILE A 64 3.64 -7.92 -4.46
CA ILE A 64 4.55 -6.79 -4.19
C ILE A 64 5.97 -7.10 -4.69
N ARG A 65 6.52 -8.27 -4.37
CA ARG A 65 7.85 -8.68 -4.85
C ARG A 65 7.91 -8.78 -6.39
N ALA A 66 6.87 -9.33 -7.01
CA ALA A 66 6.78 -9.44 -8.47
C ALA A 66 6.72 -8.08 -9.16
N LEU A 67 6.08 -7.08 -8.54
CA LEU A 67 6.11 -5.70 -9.01
C LEU A 67 7.48 -5.07 -8.81
N LYS A 68 8.08 -5.19 -7.61
CA LYS A 68 9.38 -4.58 -7.29
C LYS A 68 10.52 -5.07 -8.18
N THR A 69 10.44 -6.31 -8.66
CA THR A 69 11.42 -6.88 -9.61
C THR A 69 11.29 -6.36 -11.04
N ARG A 70 10.19 -5.66 -11.38
CA ARG A 70 9.88 -5.19 -12.74
C ARG A 70 9.93 -3.68 -12.92
N VAL A 71 9.80 -2.92 -11.84
CA VAL A 71 9.71 -1.45 -11.91
C VAL A 71 10.79 -0.80 -11.06
N GLY A 72 11.36 0.30 -11.56
CA GLY A 72 12.29 1.15 -10.81
C GLY A 72 11.57 2.21 -9.95
N THR A 73 10.34 2.57 -10.33
CA THR A 73 9.50 3.53 -9.62
C THR A 73 9.19 3.02 -8.20
N PRO A 74 9.32 3.87 -7.16
CA PRO A 74 9.01 3.48 -5.78
C PRO A 74 7.61 2.87 -5.64
N LEU A 75 7.47 1.86 -4.76
CA LEU A 75 6.17 1.24 -4.51
C LEU A 75 5.50 1.81 -3.26
N GLY A 76 4.22 2.13 -3.37
CA GLY A 76 3.38 2.69 -2.32
C GLY A 76 2.42 1.68 -1.70
N LEU A 77 2.18 1.81 -0.39
CA LEU A 77 1.17 1.03 0.34
C LEU A 77 0.31 1.92 1.25
N ALA A 78 -1.00 1.82 1.12
CA ALA A 78 -1.95 2.55 1.97
C ALA A 78 -2.25 1.81 3.28
N LEU A 79 -2.10 2.49 4.41
CA LEU A 79 -2.42 2.01 5.76
C LEU A 79 -3.46 2.90 6.43
N ARG A 80 -4.29 2.26 7.24
CA ARG A 80 -5.34 2.90 8.05
C ARG A 80 -4.95 2.86 9.52
N GLY A 81 -4.11 3.79 9.97
CA GLY A 81 -3.63 3.89 11.37
C GLY A 81 -3.39 2.53 12.03
N ARG A 82 -3.98 2.33 13.21
CA ARG A 82 -3.92 1.07 13.99
C ARG A 82 -4.59 -0.13 13.32
N PHE A 83 -5.34 0.05 12.24
CA PHE A 83 -5.99 -1.03 11.52
C PHE A 83 -5.12 -1.59 10.39
N LEU A 84 -4.07 -0.86 9.98
CA LEU A 84 -3.20 -1.22 8.86
C LEU A 84 -3.99 -1.49 7.58
N VAL A 85 -4.10 -2.77 7.18
CA VAL A 85 -4.85 -3.22 6.01
C VAL A 85 -6.13 -4.00 6.38
N GLY A 86 -6.45 -4.12 7.67
CA GLY A 86 -7.56 -4.92 8.19
C GLY A 86 -8.71 -4.09 8.77
N SER A 87 -9.69 -4.80 9.34
CA SER A 87 -10.92 -4.21 9.91
C SER A 87 -10.88 -3.99 11.41
N ARG A 88 -9.90 -4.56 12.12
CA ARG A 88 -9.73 -4.45 13.58
C ARG A 88 -8.41 -3.76 13.92
N PRO A 89 -8.36 -2.98 15.01
CA PRO A 89 -7.11 -2.39 15.47
C PRO A 89 -6.15 -3.51 15.90
N VAL A 90 -4.87 -3.30 15.64
CA VAL A 90 -3.78 -4.19 16.05
C VAL A 90 -2.98 -3.55 17.19
N ASP A 91 -2.17 -4.38 17.85
CA ASP A 91 -1.16 -3.88 18.79
C ASP A 91 0.06 -3.31 18.06
N ALA A 92 0.90 -2.62 18.84
CA ALA A 92 2.10 -1.97 18.34
C ALA A 92 3.13 -2.96 17.77
N ASP A 93 3.26 -4.16 18.34
CA ASP A 93 4.23 -5.14 17.87
C ASP A 93 3.86 -5.68 16.49
N PHE A 94 2.59 -5.97 16.29
CA PHE A 94 2.05 -6.35 15.01
C PHE A 94 2.22 -5.24 13.97
N ALA A 95 1.93 -3.98 14.33
CA ALA A 95 2.15 -2.83 13.45
C ALA A 95 3.60 -2.72 12.99
N ARG A 96 4.56 -2.81 13.91
CA ARG A 96 5.99 -2.79 13.59
C ARG A 96 6.39 -3.93 12.66
N ARG A 97 5.96 -5.16 12.96
CA ARG A 97 6.27 -6.34 12.12
C ARG A 97 5.66 -6.23 10.73
N PHE A 98 4.43 -5.71 10.63
CA PHE A 98 3.76 -5.52 9.35
C PHE A 98 4.53 -4.52 8.48
N VAL A 99 4.89 -3.36 9.05
CA VAL A 99 5.65 -2.32 8.34
C VAL A 99 7.02 -2.84 7.91
N ALA A 100 7.77 -3.49 8.82
CA ALA A 100 9.06 -4.08 8.51
C ALA A 100 8.95 -5.12 7.39
N SER A 101 7.90 -5.96 7.41
CA SER A 101 7.63 -6.93 6.35
C SER A 101 7.32 -6.24 5.02
N ALA A 102 6.48 -5.20 5.03
CA ALA A 102 6.16 -4.45 3.81
C ALA A 102 7.40 -3.79 3.20
N ALA A 103 8.23 -3.13 4.02
CA ALA A 103 9.48 -2.52 3.58
C ALA A 103 10.45 -3.57 3.00
N ALA A 104 10.62 -4.71 3.68
CA ALA A 104 11.48 -5.79 3.22
C ALA A 104 11.00 -6.44 1.91
N ASN A 105 9.70 -6.38 1.60
CA ASN A 105 9.14 -6.87 0.35
C ASN A 105 9.22 -5.86 -0.80
N GLY A 106 9.63 -4.63 -0.53
CA GLY A 106 9.87 -3.61 -1.56
C GLY A 106 8.90 -2.42 -1.54
N ILE A 107 8.14 -2.22 -0.46
CA ILE A 107 7.40 -0.96 -0.26
C ILE A 107 8.38 0.14 0.15
N ASP A 108 8.30 1.25 -0.55
CA ASP A 108 9.16 2.42 -0.39
C ASP A 108 8.41 3.58 0.30
N VAL A 109 7.13 3.76 -0.01
CA VAL A 109 6.29 4.87 0.47
C VAL A 109 5.04 4.32 1.18
N PHE A 110 4.74 4.84 2.36
CA PHE A 110 3.55 4.46 3.13
C PHE A 110 2.56 5.62 3.24
N ARG A 111 1.35 5.46 2.71
CA ARG A 111 0.30 6.46 2.89
C ARG A 111 -0.53 6.13 4.13
N LEU A 112 -0.44 6.98 5.15
CA LEU A 112 -1.13 6.82 6.43
C LEU A 112 -2.37 7.71 6.49
N HIS A 113 -3.48 7.16 6.99
CA HIS A 113 -4.65 7.97 7.38
C HIS A 113 -5.40 7.30 8.52
N ASP A 114 -6.13 8.10 9.29
CA ASP A 114 -7.08 7.61 10.29
C ASP A 114 -8.50 8.03 9.85
N PRO A 115 -9.50 7.14 9.87
CA PRO A 115 -10.86 7.47 9.41
C PRO A 115 -11.52 8.62 10.17
N LEU A 116 -11.08 8.89 11.40
CA LEU A 116 -11.58 9.94 12.27
C LEU A 116 -10.55 11.05 12.49
N ASN A 117 -9.47 11.07 11.70
CA ASN A 117 -8.35 12.01 11.82
C ASN A 117 -7.68 12.01 13.21
N ASP A 118 -7.73 10.89 13.94
CA ASP A 118 -6.99 10.75 15.19
C ASP A 118 -5.51 10.47 14.90
N VAL A 119 -4.68 11.50 15.03
CA VAL A 119 -3.23 11.44 14.80
C VAL A 119 -2.54 10.42 15.74
N SER A 120 -3.08 10.18 16.93
CA SER A 120 -2.49 9.21 17.86
C SER A 120 -2.51 7.79 17.30
N ASN A 121 -3.48 7.46 16.45
CA ASN A 121 -3.58 6.17 15.78
C ASN A 121 -2.55 5.98 14.65
N LEU A 122 -1.87 7.05 14.22
CA LEU A 122 -0.84 6.98 13.16
C LEU A 122 0.56 6.75 13.72
N ARG A 123 0.77 7.07 15.01
CA ARG A 123 2.09 7.16 15.63
C ARG A 123 2.91 5.88 15.50
N GLU A 124 2.35 4.75 15.91
CA GLU A 124 3.06 3.46 15.90
C GLU A 124 3.49 3.05 14.49
N ALA A 125 2.61 3.23 13.50
CA ALA A 125 2.94 2.93 12.12
C ALA A 125 4.01 3.89 11.59
N ALA A 126 3.88 5.19 11.85
CA ALA A 126 4.85 6.21 11.42
C ALA A 126 6.25 6.00 12.01
N GLU A 127 6.34 5.70 13.31
CA GLU A 127 7.61 5.39 13.97
C GLU A 127 8.23 4.11 13.40
N ALA A 128 7.44 3.07 13.12
CA ALA A 128 7.92 1.86 12.47
C ALA A 128 8.42 2.12 11.03
N ILE A 129 7.75 3.00 10.29
CA ILE A 129 8.12 3.35 8.91
C ILE A 129 9.45 4.10 8.90
N ALA A 130 9.60 5.09 9.79
CA ALA A 130 10.85 5.82 9.97
C ALA A 130 12.01 4.89 10.38
N ALA A 131 11.76 3.95 11.29
CA ALA A 131 12.75 2.94 11.71
C ALA A 131 13.14 1.97 10.58
N ALA A 132 12.26 1.78 9.59
CA ALA A 132 12.55 1.00 8.38
C ALA A 132 13.24 1.83 7.28
N GLU A 133 13.57 3.10 7.55
CA GLU A 133 14.16 4.05 6.60
C GLU A 133 13.31 4.20 5.33
N ARG A 134 12.00 4.36 5.53
CA ARG A 134 11.01 4.55 4.46
C ARG A 134 10.22 5.83 4.66
N ASP A 135 9.68 6.34 3.56
CA ASP A 135 8.91 7.58 3.56
C ASP A 135 7.44 7.29 3.91
N PHE A 136 6.78 8.27 4.53
CA PHE A 136 5.33 8.23 4.69
C PHE A 136 4.67 9.56 4.38
N GLU A 137 3.43 9.46 3.91
CA GLU A 137 2.54 10.58 3.68
C GLU A 137 1.36 10.49 4.66
N ALA A 138 1.22 11.47 5.54
CA ALA A 138 0.09 11.56 6.45
C ALA A 138 -1.09 12.30 5.78
N GLY A 139 -2.17 11.58 5.51
CA GLY A 139 -3.38 12.09 4.91
C GLY A 139 -4.44 12.50 5.93
N LEU A 140 -5.11 13.63 5.66
CA LEU A 140 -6.32 14.04 6.34
C LEU A 140 -7.55 13.56 5.55
N VAL A 141 -8.45 12.85 6.22
CA VAL A 141 -9.72 12.44 5.65
C VAL A 141 -10.67 13.63 5.67
N TYR A 142 -11.06 14.08 4.47
CA TYR A 142 -12.02 15.16 4.30
C TYR A 142 -13.46 14.63 4.32
N SER A 143 -14.33 15.28 5.08
CA SER A 143 -15.78 15.07 5.06
C SER A 143 -16.48 16.42 4.84
N PRO A 144 -17.42 16.54 3.89
CA PRO A 144 -18.09 17.79 3.59
C PRO A 144 -19.14 18.24 4.64
N GLY A 145 -19.42 17.41 5.66
CA GLY A 145 -20.50 17.63 6.63
C GLY A 145 -21.77 16.88 6.26
#